data_AF-A0A5C4T6S0-F1
#
_entry.id   AF-A0A5C4T6S0-F1
#
_cell.length_a   1.000
_cell.length_b   1.000
_cell.length_c   1.000
_cell.angle_alpha   90.00
_cell.angle_beta   90.00
_cell.angle_gamma   90.00
#
_symmetry.space_group_name_H-M   'P 1'
#
loop_
_entity.id
_entity.type
_entity.pdbx_description
1 polymer ?
#
loop_
_entity_poly.entity_id
_entity_poly.type
_entity_poly.pdbx_seq_one_letter_code
_entity_poly.pdbx_strand_id
1 'polypeptide(L)'
;MKQTSHLMLGFARALLILIIGMYLFWKIEEYSLGVDKAQQFVGVLAIANFLILFILYRNVFQFKGWKALRGHRKLPKKLSAALLGIALLILVFVAFQ
;
A
#
# COMPACT_ATOMS: atom_id res chain seq x y z
N MET A 1 -6.43 20.00 -23.65
CA MET A 1 -6.61 18.54 -23.42
C MET A 1 -5.36 17.77 -22.97
N LYS A 2 -4.17 18.37 -22.79
CA LYS A 2 -2.95 17.64 -22.36
C LYS A 2 -2.84 17.34 -20.84
N GLN A 3 -3.64 18.00 -20.00
CA GLN A 3 -3.53 17.86 -18.54
C GLN A 3 -4.34 16.69 -17.96
N THR A 4 -5.48 16.35 -18.57
CA THR A 4 -6.35 15.24 -18.16
C THR A 4 -5.70 13.88 -18.39
N SER A 5 -4.99 13.70 -19.50
CA SER A 5 -4.28 12.46 -19.83
C SER A 5 -3.14 12.14 -18.86
N HIS A 6 -2.46 13.16 -18.32
CA HIS A 6 -1.42 12.97 -17.32
C HIS A 6 -1.97 12.58 -15.94
N LEU A 7 -3.13 13.10 -15.55
CA LEU A 7 -3.84 12.70 -14.32
C LEU A 7 -4.33 11.25 -14.40
N MET A 8 -4.94 10.87 -15.52
CA MET A 8 -5.42 9.51 -15.76
C MET A 8 -4.29 8.47 -15.67
N LEU A 9 -3.12 8.77 -16.24
CA LEU A 9 -1.96 7.86 -16.18
C LEU A 9 -1.42 7.70 -14.75
N GLY A 10 -1.37 8.77 -13.97
CA GLY A 10 -0.95 8.71 -12.56
C GLY A 10 -1.90 7.84 -11.72
N PHE A 11 -3.21 8.00 -11.93
CA PHE A 11 -4.22 7.20 -11.27
C PHE A 11 -4.16 5.72 -11.69
N ALA A 12 -4.02 5.43 -12.98
CA ALA A 12 -3.89 4.06 -13.48
C ALA A 12 -2.66 3.34 -12.89
N ARG A 13 -1.53 4.04 -12.75
CA ARG A 13 -0.34 3.49 -12.09
C ARG A 13 -0.58 3.20 -10.61
N ALA A 14 -1.27 4.09 -9.90
CA ALA A 14 -1.63 3.86 -8.50
C ALA A 14 -2.49 2.60 -8.35
N LEU A 15 -3.51 2.45 -9.21
CA LEU A 15 -4.38 1.27 -9.21
C LEU A 15 -3.60 0.00 -9.53
N LEU A 16 -2.71 0.01 -10.52
CA LEU A 16 -1.89 -1.15 -10.86
C LEU A 16 -1.02 -1.59 -9.68
N ILE A 17 -0.34 -0.66 -9.02
CA ILE A 17 0.50 -0.95 -7.84
C ILE A 17 -0.36 -1.47 -6.70
N LEU A 18 -1.55 -0.91 -6.50
CA LEU A 18 -2.48 -1.37 -5.47
C LEU A 18 -2.93 -2.81 -5.73
N ILE A 19 -3.40 -3.12 -6.94
CA ILE A 19 -3.91 -4.46 -7.29
C ILE A 19 -2.80 -5.50 -7.17
N ILE A 20 -1.63 -5.24 -7.78
CA ILE A 20 -0.50 -6.17 -7.73
C ILE A 20 0.00 -6.32 -6.29
N GLY A 21 0.14 -5.22 -5.55
CA GLY A 21 0.61 -5.24 -4.18
C GLY A 21 -0.32 -5.99 -3.24
N MET A 22 -1.64 -5.78 -3.36
CA MET A 22 -2.64 -6.48 -2.53
C MET A 22 -2.62 -7.98 -2.82
N TYR A 23 -2.52 -8.37 -4.09
CA TYR A 23 -2.41 -9.78 -4.46
C TYR A 23 -1.13 -10.44 -3.90
N LEU A 24 0.01 -9.76 -4.00
CA LEU A 24 1.27 -10.26 -3.46
C LEU A 24 1.23 -10.41 -1.94
N PHE A 25 0.71 -9.41 -1.22
CA PHE A 25 0.60 -9.50 0.24
C PHE A 25 -0.36 -10.61 0.68
N TRP A 26 -1.51 -10.75 0.03
CA TRP A 26 -2.43 -11.87 0.29
C TRP A 26 -1.71 -13.22 0.16
N LYS A 27 -0.91 -13.42 -0.89
CA LYS A 27 -0.16 -14.68 -1.08
C LYS A 27 0.89 -14.92 -0.02
N ILE A 28 1.57 -13.87 0.43
CA ILE A 28 2.52 -13.95 1.54
C ILE A 28 1.80 -14.32 2.84
N GLU A 29 0.61 -13.76 3.08
CA GLU A 29 -0.20 -14.01 4.27
C GLU A 29 -0.76 -15.43 4.29
N GLU A 30 -1.31 -15.92 3.17
CA GLU A 30 -1.74 -17.32 3.03
C GLU A 30 -0.59 -18.30 3.32
N TYR A 31 0.61 -17.98 2.83
CA TYR A 31 1.80 -18.78 3.08
C TYR A 31 2.29 -18.71 4.53
N SER A 32 2.24 -17.53 5.15
CA SER A 32 2.83 -17.29 6.48
C SER A 32 1.90 -17.64 7.65
N LEU A 33 0.60 -17.38 7.50
CA LEU A 33 -0.41 -17.57 8.54
C LEU A 33 -1.25 -18.83 8.33
N GLY A 34 -1.21 -19.41 7.13
CA GLY A 34 -2.14 -20.45 6.69
C GLY A 34 -3.43 -19.85 6.11
N VAL A 35 -4.06 -20.61 5.20
CA VAL A 35 -5.24 -20.15 4.45
C VAL A 35 -6.41 -19.80 5.37
N ASP A 36 -6.68 -20.63 6.39
CA ASP A 36 -7.82 -20.45 7.28
C ASP A 36 -7.72 -19.14 8.09
N LYS A 37 -6.54 -18.86 8.68
CA LYS A 37 -6.29 -17.61 9.41
C LYS A 37 -6.30 -16.39 8.48
N ALA A 38 -5.66 -16.50 7.32
CA ALA A 38 -5.63 -15.41 6.34
C ALA A 38 -7.05 -15.04 5.89
N GLN A 39 -7.92 -16.02 5.70
CA GLN A 39 -9.33 -15.79 5.37
C GLN A 39 -10.13 -15.22 6.54
N GLN A 40 -9.93 -15.73 7.76
CA GLN A 40 -10.61 -15.24 8.96
C GLN A 40 -10.35 -13.74 9.20
N PHE A 41 -9.12 -13.29 8.98
CA PHE A 41 -8.70 -11.91 9.23
C PHE A 41 -8.56 -11.07 7.95
N VAL A 42 -9.10 -11.53 6.81
CA VAL A 42 -8.89 -10.93 5.49
C VAL A 42 -9.16 -9.42 5.45
N GLY A 43 -10.22 -8.95 6.12
CA GLY A 43 -10.55 -7.53 6.15
C GLY A 43 -9.51 -6.69 6.90
N VAL A 44 -9.03 -7.20 8.04
CA VAL A 44 -8.05 -6.53 8.89
C VAL A 44 -6.66 -6.53 8.23
N LEU A 45 -6.26 -7.65 7.64
CA LEU A 45 -5.05 -7.79 6.85
C LEU A 45 -5.07 -6.87 5.62
N ALA A 46 -6.20 -6.79 4.91
CA ALA A 46 -6.35 -5.88 3.77
C ALA A 46 -6.15 -4.40 4.15
N ILE A 47 -6.58 -3.98 5.35
CA ILE A 47 -6.33 -2.61 5.84
C ILE A 47 -4.83 -2.38 6.07
N ALA A 48 -4.14 -3.32 6.71
CA ALA A 48 -2.69 -3.23 6.93
C ALA A 48 -1.92 -3.15 5.60
N ASN A 49 -2.26 -4.03 4.65
CA ASN A 49 -1.67 -4.06 3.32
C ASN A 49 -1.93 -2.76 2.55
N PHE A 50 -3.15 -2.26 2.59
CA PHE A 50 -3.50 -0.97 1.99
C PHE A 50 -2.63 0.16 2.56
N LEU A 51 -2.46 0.24 3.88
CA LEU A 51 -1.63 1.27 4.51
C LEU A 51 -0.17 1.19 4.06
N ILE A 52 0.40 -0.01 4.02
CA ILE A 52 1.78 -0.23 3.57
C ILE A 52 1.93 0.19 2.11
N LEU A 53 1.04 -0.27 1.22
CA LEU A 53 1.05 0.09 -0.20
C LEU A 53 0.83 1.58 -0.43
N PHE A 54 -0.06 2.21 0.33
CA PHE A 54 -0.30 3.65 0.27
C PHE A 54 0.97 4.43 0.61
N ILE A 55 1.68 4.05 1.68
CA ILE A 55 2.93 4.70 2.07
C ILE A 55 4.02 4.48 1.00
N LEU A 56 4.18 3.24 0.51
CA LEU A 56 5.14 2.91 -0.55
C LEU A 56 4.84 3.68 -1.84
N TYR A 57 3.58 3.73 -2.25
CA TYR A 57 3.17 4.50 -3.41
C TYR A 57 3.46 5.98 -3.21
N ARG A 58 3.00 6.56 -2.10
CA ARG A 58 3.14 8.00 -1.83
C ARG A 58 4.57 8.45 -1.60
N ASN A 59 5.46 7.61 -1.08
CA ASN A 59 6.82 8.05 -0.72
C ASN A 59 7.92 7.51 -1.66
N VAL A 60 7.66 6.40 -2.36
CA VAL A 60 8.64 5.70 -3.20
C VAL A 60 8.21 5.71 -4.66
N PHE A 61 7.12 5.02 -5.01
CA PHE A 61 6.79 4.76 -6.42
C PHE A 61 6.33 6.00 -7.17
N GLN A 62 5.64 6.93 -6.50
CA GLN A 62 5.25 8.21 -7.10
C GLN A 62 6.45 9.11 -7.47
N PHE A 63 7.61 8.91 -6.83
CA PHE A 63 8.80 9.75 -6.97
C PHE A 63 9.93 9.13 -7.80
N LYS A 64 9.86 7.83 -8.11
CA LYS A 64 10.89 7.11 -8.88
C LYS A 64 10.71 7.16 -10.41
N GLY A 65 9.72 7.89 -10.94
CA GLY A 65 9.40 7.93 -12.37
C GLY A 65 9.92 9.15 -13.14
N TRP A 66 9.89 9.05 -14.49
CA TRP A 66 10.38 10.03 -15.49
C TRP A 66 9.87 11.48 -15.34
N LYS A 67 8.71 11.67 -14.69
CA LYS A 67 8.24 12.99 -14.27
C LYS A 67 8.18 12.99 -12.75
N ALA A 68 9.25 13.46 -12.11
CA ALA A 68 9.14 14.10 -10.80
C ALA A 68 8.17 15.28 -10.98
N LEU A 69 6.87 15.01 -10.84
CA LEU A 69 5.83 16.01 -11.06
C LEU A 69 6.04 17.11 -10.03
N ARG A 70 6.60 18.25 -10.49
CA ARG A 70 6.75 19.49 -9.72
C ARG A 70 5.43 19.74 -8.97
N GLY A 71 5.47 19.71 -7.63
CA GLY A 71 4.31 19.93 -6.77
C GLY A 71 3.87 18.75 -5.90
N HIS A 72 4.32 17.51 -6.16
CA HIS A 72 3.97 16.39 -5.27
C HIS A 72 4.90 16.37 -4.05
N ARG A 73 4.31 16.44 -2.85
CA ARG A 73 5.05 16.30 -1.59
C ARG A 73 4.91 14.88 -1.05
N LYS A 74 6.02 14.33 -0.58
CA LYS A 74 6.04 13.11 0.24
C LYS A 74 5.15 13.32 1.46
N LEU A 75 4.62 12.23 2.01
CA LEU A 75 4.00 12.29 3.32
C LEU A 75 5.06 12.77 4.34
N PRO A 76 4.66 13.57 5.34
CA PRO A 76 5.54 13.89 6.46
C PRO A 76 6.10 12.60 7.08
N LYS A 77 7.37 12.61 7.47
CA LYS A 77 8.04 11.42 8.05
C LYS A 77 7.28 10.89 9.26
N LYS A 78 6.78 11.79 10.12
CA LYS A 78 5.99 11.44 11.32
C LYS A 78 4.70 10.70 10.97
N LEU A 79 3.95 11.20 9.99
CA LEU A 79 2.70 10.56 9.56
C LEU A 79 2.96 9.21 8.90
N SER A 80 4.01 9.13 8.07
CA SER A 80 4.42 7.85 7.45
C SER A 80 4.80 6.82 8.50
N ALA A 81 5.56 7.22 9.54
CA ALA A 81 5.95 6.35 10.64
C ALA A 81 4.74 5.91 11.49
N ALA A 82 3.80 6.82 11.77
CA ALA A 82 2.58 6.49 12.50
C ALA A 82 1.71 5.47 11.74
N LEU A 83 1.45 5.72 10.44
CA LEU A 83 0.67 4.80 9.60
C LEU A 83 1.35 3.44 9.45
N LEU A 84 2.68 3.42 9.29
CA LEU A 84 3.43 2.17 9.23
C LEU A 84 3.38 1.43 10.57
N GLY A 85 3.50 2.14 11.69
CA GLY A 85 3.36 1.57 13.03
C GLY A 85 1.98 0.94 13.24
N ILE A 86 0.91 1.61 12.82
CA ILE A 86 -0.46 1.05 12.86
C ILE A 86 -0.56 -0.22 12.01
N ALA A 87 -0.05 -0.20 10.78
CA ALA A 87 -0.07 -1.39 9.92
C ALA A 87 0.69 -2.57 10.54
N LEU A 88 1.86 -2.32 11.13
CA LEU A 88 2.65 -3.35 11.81
C LEU A 88 1.96 -3.88 13.07
N LEU A 89 1.34 -3.02 13.87
CA LEU A 89 0.56 -3.44 15.04
C LEU A 89 -0.60 -4.36 14.64
N ILE A 90 -1.28 -4.07 13.53
CA ILE A 90 -2.34 -4.92 13.00
C ILE A 90 -1.79 -6.30 12.61
N LEU A 91 -0.69 -6.34 11.84
CA LEU A 91 -0.09 -7.61 11.40
C LEU A 91 0.37 -8.46 12.59
N VAL A 92 1.00 -7.82 13.58
CA VAL A 92 1.43 -8.49 14.82
C VAL A 92 0.21 -9.01 15.58
N PHE A 93 -0.82 -8.21 15.77
CA PHE A 93 -2.04 -8.62 16.47
C PHE A 93 -2.68 -9.86 15.83
N VAL A 94 -2.79 -9.88 14.49
CA VAL A 94 -3.34 -11.04 13.76
C VAL A 94 -2.43 -12.26 13.87
N ALA A 95 -1.11 -12.09 13.87
CA ALA A 95 -0.19 -13.22 13.98
C ALA A 95 -0.26 -13.95 15.34
N PHE A 96 -0.64 -13.24 16.41
CA PHE A 96 -0.71 -13.79 17.78
C PHE A 96 -2.10 -14.30 18.20
N GLN A 97 -3.13 -14.11 17.36
CA GLN A 97 -4.44 -14.80 17.45
C GLN A 97 -4.35 -16.08 16.65
#